data_AF-A0A7W3Y5N3-F1
#
_entry.id   AF-A0A7W3Y5N3-F1
#
_cell.length_a   1.000
_cell.length_b   1.000
_cell.length_c   1.000
_cell.angle_alpha   90.00
_cell.angle_beta   90.00
_cell.angle_gamma   90.00
#
_symmetry.space_group_name_H-M   'P 1'
#
loop_
_entity.id
_entity.type
_entity.pdbx_description
1 polymer ?
#
loop_
_entity_poly.entity_id
_entity_poly.type
_entity_poly.pdbx_seq_one_letter_code
_entity_poly.pdbx_strand_id
1 'polypeptide(L)'
;MDQQEIRALAREIAASRGGKVRAKVRHLSVVGSTVAPGLNALQRDVVYGRIRDLGNMYWLNWLIRQETAEVMGVMECLSDKELTQLLEKMERGRECRIEGIAFDEAGLVRESGC
;
A
#
# COMPACT_ATOMS: atom_id res chain seq x y z
N MET A 1 32.80 49.32 -16.26
CA MET A 1 32.92 47.86 -16.24
C MET A 1 32.02 47.33 -17.32
N ASP A 2 32.62 46.82 -18.38
CA ASP A 2 31.95 46.48 -19.63
C ASP A 2 31.20 45.14 -19.48
N GLN A 3 30.11 44.92 -20.23
CA GLN A 3 29.28 43.71 -20.08
C GLN A 3 30.06 42.41 -20.34
N GLN A 4 31.13 42.50 -21.14
CA GLN A 4 32.01 41.39 -21.44
C GLN A 4 32.88 41.00 -20.23
N GLU A 5 33.33 41.98 -19.44
CA GLU A 5 34.14 41.76 -18.24
C GLU A 5 33.32 41.07 -17.14
N ILE A 6 32.05 41.46 -16.99
CA ILE A 6 31.11 40.83 -16.04
C ILE A 6 30.87 39.36 -16.38
N ARG A 7 30.75 39.02 -17.68
CA ARG A 7 30.54 37.64 -18.13
C ARG A 7 31.79 36.77 -17.99
N ALA A 8 32.96 37.34 -18.22
CA ALA A 8 34.23 36.65 -18.01
C ALA A 8 34.42 36.30 -16.52
N LEU A 9 34.17 37.27 -15.63
CA LEU A 9 34.26 37.08 -14.19
C LEU A 9 33.23 36.05 -13.67
N ALA A 10 32.00 36.06 -14.20
CA ALA A 10 30.98 35.08 -13.84
C ALA A 10 31.36 33.64 -14.24
N ARG A 11 32.05 33.46 -15.38
CA ARG A 11 32.56 32.14 -15.81
C ARG A 11 33.66 31.62 -14.90
N GLU A 12 34.56 32.50 -14.47
CA GLU A 12 35.68 32.13 -13.60
C GLU A 12 35.20 31.74 -12.18
N ILE A 13 34.17 32.42 -11.67
CA ILE A 13 33.51 32.07 -10.41
C ILE A 13 32.77 30.72 -10.52
N ALA A 14 32.17 30.41 -11.68
CA ALA A 14 31.51 29.13 -11.91
C ALA A 14 32.49 27.95 -12.03
N ALA A 15 33.67 28.19 -12.62
CA ALA A 15 34.72 27.18 -12.77
C ALA A 15 35.44 26.86 -11.45
N SER A 16 35.66 27.86 -10.60
CA SER A 16 36.32 27.71 -9.29
C SER A 16 35.43 27.04 -8.23
N ARG A 17 34.10 27.13 -8.37
CA ARG A 17 33.13 26.45 -7.51
C ARG A 17 32.77 25.07 -8.07
N GLY A 18 33.72 24.14 -8.06
CA GLY A 18 33.61 22.72 -8.46
C GLY A 18 32.19 22.16 -8.57
N GLY A 19 31.53 22.47 -9.69
CA GLY A 19 30.12 22.18 -9.92
C GLY A 19 29.96 20.69 -10.11
N LYS A 20 29.62 19.97 -9.04
CA LYS A 20 29.19 18.58 -9.13
C LYS A 20 28.03 18.52 -10.11
N VAL A 21 28.23 17.86 -11.25
CA VAL A 21 27.18 17.55 -12.21
C VAL A 21 26.04 16.93 -11.41
N ARG A 22 24.92 17.65 -11.36
CA ARG A 22 23.75 17.28 -10.56
C ARG A 22 23.39 15.86 -11.00
N ALA A 23 23.52 14.89 -10.09
CA ALA A 23 23.22 13.50 -10.38
C ALA A 23 21.81 13.45 -10.99
N LYS A 24 21.71 12.87 -12.19
CA LYS A 24 20.45 12.74 -12.94
C LYS A 24 19.41 12.16 -11.99
N VAL A 25 18.38 12.95 -11.67
CA VAL A 25 17.28 12.50 -10.81
C VAL A 25 16.69 11.26 -11.48
N ARG A 26 16.83 10.11 -10.83
CA ARG A 26 16.26 8.85 -11.30
C ARG A 26 14.75 8.98 -11.13
N HIS A 27 14.05 9.39 -12.19
CA HIS A 27 12.59 9.32 -12.21
C HIS A 27 12.20 7.86 -12.28
N LEU A 28 11.37 7.42 -11.33
CA LEU A 28 10.74 6.09 -11.38
C LEU A 28 9.99 5.99 -12.71
N SER A 29 10.34 5.01 -13.53
CA SER A 29 9.62 4.70 -14.76
C SER A 29 8.49 3.72 -14.44
N VAL A 30 7.27 4.07 -14.84
CA VAL A 30 6.14 3.12 -14.80
C VAL A 30 6.42 2.02 -15.83
N VAL A 31 6.65 0.80 -15.35
CA VAL A 31 6.75 -0.39 -16.19
C VAL A 31 5.34 -0.86 -16.50
N GLY A 32 5.04 -1.08 -17.79
CA GLY A 32 3.75 -1.62 -18.21
C GLY A 32 3.51 -2.97 -17.56
N SER A 33 2.38 -3.09 -16.87
CA SER A 33 1.98 -4.30 -16.15
C SER A 33 1.59 -5.41 -17.13
N THR A 34 2.44 -6.41 -17.31
CA THR A 34 2.08 -7.70 -17.94
C THR A 34 1.64 -8.67 -16.86
N VAL A 35 0.59 -8.33 -16.10
CA VAL A 35 0.13 -9.19 -15.01
C VAL A 35 -0.82 -10.25 -15.57
N ALA A 36 -0.45 -11.52 -15.36
CA ALA A 36 -1.33 -12.66 -15.56
C ALA A 36 -2.61 -12.49 -14.72
N PRO A 37 -3.77 -12.98 -15.18
CA PRO A 37 -5.02 -12.79 -14.47
C PRO A 37 -5.01 -13.59 -13.16
N GLY A 38 -4.84 -12.91 -12.02
CA GLY A 38 -4.90 -13.50 -10.69
C GLY A 38 -3.66 -13.28 -9.83
N LEU A 39 -3.78 -13.58 -8.54
CA LEU A 39 -2.67 -13.58 -7.60
C LEU A 39 -1.88 -14.87 -7.76
N ASN A 40 -0.56 -14.77 -7.89
CA ASN A 40 0.28 -15.95 -7.78
C ASN A 40 0.40 -16.41 -6.32
N ALA A 41 0.93 -17.63 -6.10
CA ALA A 41 1.03 -18.22 -4.76
C ALA A 41 1.78 -17.33 -3.76
N LEU A 42 2.90 -16.72 -4.16
CA LEU A 42 3.67 -15.81 -3.31
C LEU A 42 2.87 -14.56 -2.93
N GLN A 43 2.12 -13.99 -3.87
CA GLN A 43 1.25 -12.85 -3.60
C GLN A 43 0.14 -13.23 -2.62
N ARG A 44 -0.45 -14.42 -2.75
CA ARG A 44 -1.45 -14.92 -1.79
C ARG A 44 -0.85 -15.06 -0.39
N ASP A 45 0.35 -15.61 -0.27
CA ASP A 45 1.05 -15.74 1.02
C ASP A 45 1.28 -14.38 1.69
N VAL A 46 1.69 -13.38 0.92
CA VAL A 46 1.84 -11.99 1.41
C VAL A 46 0.50 -11.44 1.91
N VAL A 47 -0.59 -11.67 1.17
CA VAL A 47 -1.93 -11.22 1.57
C VAL A 47 -2.41 -11.93 2.84
N TYR A 48 -2.21 -13.24 2.96
CA TYR A 48 -2.52 -13.97 4.20
C TYR A 48 -1.75 -13.41 5.39
N GLY A 49 -0.45 -13.15 5.22
CA GLY A 49 0.39 -12.53 6.24
C GLY A 49 -0.18 -11.18 6.69
N ARG A 50 -0.49 -10.32 5.72
CA ARG A 50 -1.06 -8.99 5.99
C ARG A 50 -2.39 -9.06 6.73
N ILE A 51 -3.30 -9.95 6.32
CA ILE A 51 -4.59 -10.15 6.98
C ILE A 51 -4.39 -10.61 8.44
N ARG A 52 -3.50 -11.58 8.68
CA ARG A 52 -3.20 -12.04 10.04
C ARG A 52 -2.58 -10.93 10.90
N ASP A 53 -1.67 -10.14 10.34
CA ASP A 53 -1.08 -9.00 11.04
C ASP A 53 -2.13 -7.98 11.44
N LEU A 54 -3.04 -7.61 10.53
CA LEU A 54 -4.15 -6.71 10.84
C LEU A 54 -5.08 -7.30 11.92
N GLY A 55 -5.38 -8.60 11.82
CA GLY A 55 -6.18 -9.34 12.79
C GLY A 55 -5.61 -9.26 14.20
N ASN A 56 -4.30 -9.46 14.33
CA ASN A 56 -3.59 -9.47 15.61
C ASN A 56 -3.35 -8.06 16.16
N MET A 57 -2.89 -7.12 15.33
CA MET A 57 -2.55 -5.76 15.76
C MET A 57 -3.78 -4.94 16.15
N TYR A 58 -4.90 -5.10 15.44
CA TYR A 58 -6.10 -4.28 15.61
C TYR A 58 -7.28 -5.05 16.23
N TRP A 59 -7.04 -6.30 16.65
CA TRP A 59 -8.03 -7.18 17.30
C TRP A 59 -9.23 -7.43 16.38
N LEU A 60 -8.95 -7.68 15.10
CA LEU A 60 -9.93 -7.86 14.02
C LEU A 60 -10.10 -9.33 13.62
N ASN A 61 -9.57 -10.29 14.39
CA ASN A 61 -9.73 -11.72 14.11
C ASN A 61 -11.22 -12.17 14.05
N TRP A 62 -12.14 -11.40 14.64
CA TRP A 62 -13.58 -11.64 14.48
C TRP A 62 -14.06 -11.41 13.04
N LEU A 63 -13.50 -10.44 12.32
CA LEU A 63 -13.85 -10.13 10.94
C LEU A 63 -13.37 -11.22 9.99
N ILE A 64 -12.16 -11.77 10.23
CA ILE A 64 -11.67 -12.94 9.51
C ILE A 64 -12.65 -14.11 9.68
N ARG A 65 -13.07 -14.42 10.92
CA ARG A 65 -14.03 -15.50 11.20
C ARG A 65 -15.38 -15.27 10.50
N GLN A 66 -15.89 -14.04 10.50
CA GLN A 66 -17.14 -13.69 9.82
C GLN A 66 -17.05 -13.92 8.30
N GLU A 67 -15.96 -13.49 7.67
CA GLU A 67 -15.79 -13.59 6.21
C GLU A 67 -15.39 -14.99 5.74
N THR A 68 -14.89 -15.84 6.64
CA THR A 68 -14.50 -17.23 6.34
C THR A 68 -15.50 -18.26 6.89
N ALA A 69 -16.66 -17.83 7.38
CA ALA A 69 -17.65 -18.72 8.01
C ALA A 69 -18.10 -19.86 7.09
N GLU A 70 -18.29 -19.58 5.79
CA GLU A 70 -18.73 -20.56 4.78
C GLU A 70 -17.64 -21.60 4.44
N VAL A 71 -16.38 -21.27 4.72
CA VAL A 71 -15.21 -22.13 4.47
C VAL A 71 -14.57 -22.61 5.78
N MET A 72 -15.36 -22.70 6.86
CA MET A 72 -14.94 -23.24 8.16
C MET A 72 -13.71 -22.52 8.77
N GLY A 73 -13.53 -21.23 8.49
CA GLY A 73 -12.39 -20.47 8.99
C GLY A 73 -11.10 -20.63 8.18
N VAL A 74 -11.11 -21.39 7.08
CA VAL A 74 -9.92 -21.68 6.27
C VAL A 74 -9.77 -20.60 5.18
N MET A 75 -8.91 -19.62 5.45
CA MET A 75 -8.70 -18.47 4.55
C MET A 75 -8.11 -18.87 3.20
N GLU A 76 -7.33 -19.96 3.16
CA GLU A 76 -6.72 -20.50 1.95
C GLU A 76 -7.75 -21.00 0.93
N CYS A 77 -8.99 -21.27 1.37
CA CYS A 77 -10.11 -21.66 0.51
C CYS A 77 -10.78 -20.47 -0.20
N LEU A 78 -10.44 -19.23 0.15
CA LEU A 78 -10.98 -18.05 -0.52
C LEU A 78 -10.39 -17.89 -1.93
N SER A 79 -11.22 -17.54 -2.91
CA SER A 79 -10.76 -17.10 -4.22
C SER A 79 -9.91 -15.82 -4.11
N ASP A 80 -9.13 -15.49 -5.14
CA ASP A 80 -8.34 -14.25 -5.16
C ASP A 80 -9.20 -13.01 -4.90
N LYS A 81 -10.40 -12.98 -5.49
CA LYS A 81 -11.35 -11.88 -5.33
C LYS A 81 -11.83 -11.76 -3.88
N GLU A 82 -12.25 -12.86 -3.28
CA GLU A 82 -12.72 -12.87 -1.88
C GLU A 82 -11.59 -12.52 -0.92
N LEU A 83 -10.36 -12.98 -1.21
CA LEU A 83 -9.19 -12.67 -0.42
C LEU A 83 -8.83 -11.18 -0.48
N THR A 84 -8.91 -10.55 -1.67
CA THR A 84 -8.74 -9.10 -1.83
C THR A 84 -9.84 -8.33 -1.09
N GLN A 85 -11.10 -8.74 -1.21
CA GLN A 85 -12.21 -8.11 -0.48
C GLN A 85 -12.06 -8.22 1.03
N LEU A 86 -11.60 -9.37 1.53
CA LEU A 86 -11.28 -9.54 2.95
C LEU A 86 -10.16 -8.57 3.36
N LEU A 87 -9.08 -8.46 2.59
CA LEU A 87 -8.01 -7.52 2.88
C LEU A 87 -8.52 -6.06 2.94
N GLU A 88 -9.36 -5.64 2.00
CA GLU A 88 -9.97 -4.31 1.98
C GLU A 88 -10.81 -4.06 3.24
N LYS A 89 -11.64 -5.03 3.63
CA LYS A 89 -12.43 -4.96 4.88
C LYS A 89 -11.53 -4.88 6.12
N MET A 90 -10.41 -5.60 6.14
CA MET A 90 -9.45 -5.58 7.25
C MET A 90 -8.75 -4.21 7.37
N GLU A 91 -8.34 -3.62 6.25
CA GLU A 91 -7.78 -2.25 6.24
C GLU A 91 -8.85 -1.23 6.67
N ARG A 92 -10.11 -1.40 6.23
CA ARG A 92 -11.22 -0.57 6.71
C ARG A 92 -11.43 -0.71 8.23
N GLY A 93 -11.39 -1.93 8.75
CA GLY A 93 -11.46 -2.17 10.20
C GLY A 93 -10.31 -1.52 10.97
N ARG A 94 -9.11 -1.50 10.40
CA ARG A 94 -7.97 -0.77 10.95
C ARG A 94 -8.25 0.73 11.00
N GLU A 95 -8.77 1.32 9.94
CA GLU A 95 -9.15 2.74 9.91
C GLU A 95 -10.17 3.05 11.00
N CYS A 96 -11.22 2.24 11.13
CA CYS A 96 -12.23 2.42 12.18
C CYS A 96 -11.62 2.39 13.58
N ARG A 97 -10.65 1.50 13.84
CA ARG A 97 -9.91 1.48 15.12
C ARG A 97 -9.12 2.75 15.38
N ILE A 98 -8.47 3.31 14.35
CA ILE A 98 -7.63 4.50 14.46
C ILE A 98 -8.50 5.76 14.62
N GLU A 99 -9.60 5.82 13.89
CA GLU A 99 -10.49 6.99 13.82
C GLU A 99 -11.58 6.97 14.91
N GLY A 100 -11.74 5.86 15.63
CA GLY A 100 -12.76 5.71 16.66
C GLY A 100 -14.18 5.54 16.11
N ILE A 101 -14.30 5.05 14.87
CA ILE A 101 -15.58 4.77 14.21
C ILE A 101 -16.07 3.38 14.66
N ALA A 102 -17.36 3.27 14.97
CA ALA A 102 -17.93 1.99 15.35
C ALA A 102 -18.02 1.04 14.14
N PHE A 103 -17.81 -0.26 14.35
CA PHE A 103 -17.71 -1.23 13.25
C PHE A 103 -19.04 -1.54 12.56
N ASP A 104 -20.14 -1.43 13.30
CA ASP A 104 -21.52 -1.51 12.81
C ASP A 104 -21.85 -0.30 11.94
N GLU A 105 -21.48 0.91 12.35
CA GLU A 105 -21.62 2.13 11.53
C GLU A 105 -20.81 2.06 10.23
N ALA A 106 -19.66 1.38 10.26
CA ALA A 106 -18.82 1.15 9.09
C ALA A 106 -19.31 -0.02 8.19
N GLY A 107 -20.41 -0.69 8.56
CA GLY A 107 -20.95 -1.83 7.81
C GLY A 107 -20.07 -3.08 7.81
N LEU A 108 -19.18 -3.23 8.80
CA LEU A 108 -18.28 -4.40 8.91
C LEU A 108 -18.91 -5.56 9.69
N VAL A 109 -19.91 -5.28 10.52
CA VAL A 109 -20.64 -6.31 11.28
C VAL A 109 -21.81 -6.80 10.46
N ARG A 110 -21.87 -8.11 10.18
CA ARG A 110 -23.08 -8.71 9.61
C ARG A 110 -24.14 -8.86 10.70
N GLU A 111 -25.36 -8.42 10.42
CA GLU A 111 -26.49 -8.73 11.29
C GLU A 111 -26.63 -10.26 11.38
N SER A 112 -26.65 -10.78 12.60
CA SER A 112 -26.96 -12.18 12.83
C SER A 112 -28.46 -12.36 12.58
N GLY A 113 -28.83 -12.60 11.33
CA GLY A 113 -30.20 -12.93 10.96
C GLY A 113 -30.65 -14.20 11.68
N CYS A 114 -31.82 -14.13 12.30
CA CYS A 114 -32.48 -15.22 13.02
C CYS A 114 -32.86 -16.38 12.10
#